data_AF-A0A498P288-F1
#
_entry.id   AF-A0A498P288-F1
#
_cell.length_a   1.000
_cell.length_b   1.000
_cell.length_c   1.000
_cell.angle_alpha   90.00
_cell.angle_beta   90.00
_cell.angle_gamma   90.00
#
_symmetry.space_group_name_H-M   'P 1'
#
loop_
_entity.id
_entity.type
_entity.pdbx_description
1 polymer ?
#
loop_
_entity_poly.entity_id
_entity_poly.type
_entity_poly.pdbx_seq_one_letter_code
_entity_poly.pdbx_strand_id
1 'polypeptide(L)'
;MMMEDASLSFKYTYDFDGIVVELSGVSCLKAGLHYLFVGNVDGSRVASHWHLLKKHLDLSLYTAESVNALKKSVGIVLAYVDGGYFLNASCLPVNPNRAHPMFRIEMMAKAHAIGLLNALFHHFCNRLRNVPPADLERPSIMKTNLSNPGRMNILHEDQEFLLKLFQESVETVNCDVDMCIVLSLTKFGQKDDRRFDLSTLVDKAGVVSVSYHAADVKTQVWICFGQEVDCKRLWGHVECCILPIP
;
A
#
# COMPACT_ATOMS: atom_id res chain seq x y z
N MET A 1 -40.71 -25.60 32.90
CA MET A 1 -40.80 -24.76 31.69
C MET A 1 -39.45 -24.09 31.52
N MET A 2 -38.54 -24.72 30.78
CA MET A 2 -37.20 -24.17 30.53
C MET A 2 -37.30 -23.22 29.35
N MET A 3 -36.92 -21.97 29.52
CA MET A 3 -36.66 -21.05 28.40
C MET A 3 -35.31 -21.47 27.82
N GLU A 4 -35.33 -22.06 26.62
CA GLU A 4 -34.13 -22.19 25.81
C GLU A 4 -33.77 -20.81 25.28
N ASP A 5 -32.70 -20.23 25.82
CA ASP A 5 -32.03 -19.06 25.24
C ASP A 5 -31.43 -19.49 23.89
N ALA A 6 -32.17 -19.23 22.82
CA ALA A 6 -31.67 -19.31 21.46
C ALA A 6 -30.75 -18.11 21.20
N SER A 7 -29.53 -18.14 21.76
CA SER A 7 -28.44 -17.30 21.25
C SER A 7 -28.11 -17.78 19.84
N LEU A 8 -28.82 -17.23 18.85
CA LEU A 8 -28.53 -17.42 17.43
C LEU A 8 -27.11 -16.93 17.15
N SER A 9 -26.13 -17.83 17.25
CA SER A 9 -24.78 -17.58 16.78
C SER A 9 -24.82 -17.65 15.26
N PHE A 10 -24.89 -16.50 14.60
CA PHE A 10 -24.71 -16.44 13.15
C PHE A 10 -23.25 -16.76 12.83
N LYS A 11 -23.00 -17.98 12.33
CA LYS A 11 -21.70 -18.36 11.77
C LYS A 11 -21.64 -17.85 10.33
N TYR A 12 -21.07 -16.68 10.14
CA TYR A 12 -20.75 -16.20 8.81
C TYR A 12 -19.45 -16.82 8.34
N THR A 13 -19.45 -17.36 7.12
CA THR A 13 -18.26 -17.75 6.39
C THR A 13 -18.01 -16.70 5.31
N TYR A 14 -16.86 -16.05 5.36
CA TYR A 14 -16.48 -15.02 4.41
C TYR A 14 -15.40 -15.55 3.46
N ASP A 15 -15.54 -15.27 2.16
CA ASP A 15 -14.45 -15.46 1.20
C ASP A 15 -13.56 -14.21 1.26
N PHE A 16 -12.28 -14.36 1.63
CA PHE A 16 -11.34 -13.25 1.57
C PHE A 16 -10.97 -12.96 0.12
N ASP A 17 -11.40 -11.79 -0.36
CA ASP A 17 -11.14 -11.29 -1.71
C ASP A 17 -9.80 -10.55 -1.80
N GLY A 18 -9.26 -10.07 -0.68
CA GLY A 18 -7.96 -9.44 -0.67
C GLY A 18 -7.56 -8.79 0.64
N ILE A 19 -6.37 -8.22 0.64
CA ILE A 19 -5.76 -7.54 1.77
C ILE A 19 -4.98 -6.32 1.29
N VAL A 20 -5.03 -5.27 2.09
CA VAL A 20 -4.22 -4.05 1.97
C VAL A 20 -3.48 -3.85 3.29
N VAL A 21 -2.16 -3.68 3.21
CA VAL A 21 -1.30 -3.37 4.35
C VAL A 21 -0.61 -2.05 4.07
N GLU A 22 -0.95 -1.01 4.81
CA GLU A 22 -0.25 0.27 4.75
C GLU A 22 1.04 0.20 5.58
N LEU A 23 2.11 0.70 4.98
CA LEU A 23 3.44 0.68 5.58
C LEU A 23 3.82 2.08 6.03
N SER A 24 4.41 2.18 7.23
CA SER A 24 5.05 3.43 7.67
C SER A 24 6.31 3.71 6.85
N GLY A 25 6.92 2.64 6.31
CA GLY A 25 8.02 2.71 5.37
C GLY A 25 8.35 1.36 4.74
N VAL A 26 8.99 1.35 3.58
CA VAL A 26 9.31 0.09 2.87
C VAL A 26 10.45 -0.70 3.50
N SER A 27 11.24 -0.09 4.37
CA SER A 27 12.33 -0.77 5.09
C SER A 27 11.84 -1.86 6.04
N CYS A 28 10.55 -1.87 6.41
CA CYS A 28 9.97 -2.94 7.22
C CYS A 28 9.68 -4.24 6.44
N LEU A 29 9.85 -4.24 5.11
CA LEU A 29 9.54 -5.40 4.28
C LEU A 29 10.56 -6.54 4.48
N LYS A 30 10.06 -7.70 4.92
CA LYS A 30 10.83 -8.94 5.10
C LYS A 30 10.72 -9.88 3.92
N ALA A 31 9.53 -9.93 3.30
CA ALA A 31 9.30 -10.76 2.13
C ALA A 31 10.25 -10.37 0.99
N GLY A 32 10.67 -11.35 0.20
CA GLY A 32 11.59 -11.15 -0.90
C GLY A 32 10.98 -10.23 -1.96
N LEU A 33 11.82 -9.35 -2.49
CA LEU A 33 11.53 -8.47 -3.61
C LEU A 33 12.61 -8.70 -4.66
N HIS A 34 12.21 -9.13 -5.86
CA HIS A 34 13.16 -9.46 -6.93
C HIS A 34 13.47 -8.29 -7.86
N TYR A 35 12.51 -7.38 -8.02
CA TYR A 35 12.62 -6.25 -8.92
C TYR A 35 11.98 -5.01 -8.32
N LEU A 36 12.64 -3.86 -8.51
CA LEU A 36 12.07 -2.55 -8.24
C LEU A 36 11.94 -1.76 -9.55
N PHE A 37 10.75 -1.28 -9.86
CA PHE A 37 10.46 -0.46 -11.03
C PHE A 37 10.73 1.01 -10.73
N VAL A 38 11.90 1.50 -11.14
CA VAL A 38 12.39 2.86 -10.85
C VAL A 38 12.52 3.74 -12.09
N GLY A 39 11.97 3.30 -13.23
CA GLY A 39 12.01 4.07 -14.47
C GLY A 39 11.17 5.34 -14.41
N ASN A 40 11.41 6.25 -15.35
CA ASN A 40 10.61 7.47 -15.52
C ASN A 40 9.12 7.14 -15.67
N VAL A 41 8.28 7.85 -14.91
CA VAL A 41 6.84 7.71 -14.87
C VAL A 41 6.21 8.71 -15.84
N ASP A 42 5.28 8.22 -16.63
CA ASP A 42 4.44 9.02 -17.51
C ASP A 42 2.95 8.69 -17.27
N GLY A 43 2.06 9.33 -18.04
CA GLY A 43 0.63 9.14 -17.93
C GLY A 43 0.13 7.71 -18.21
N SER A 44 0.92 6.88 -18.89
CA SER A 44 0.57 5.48 -19.20
C SER A 44 0.94 4.52 -18.07
N ARG A 45 1.92 4.89 -17.23
CA ARG A 45 2.39 4.06 -16.12
C ARG A 45 1.61 4.25 -14.83
N VAL A 46 0.97 5.40 -14.65
CA VAL A 46 0.11 5.66 -13.47
C VAL A 46 -1.30 5.14 -13.69
N ALA A 47 -1.83 4.46 -12.67
CA ALA A 47 -3.20 3.97 -12.63
C ALA A 47 -3.98 4.62 -11.49
N SER A 48 -5.31 4.64 -11.58
CA SER A 48 -6.15 5.04 -10.45
C SER A 48 -5.99 4.04 -9.31
N HIS A 49 -5.61 4.52 -8.13
CA HIS A 49 -5.50 3.70 -6.92
C HIS A 49 -6.71 3.88 -6.00
N TRP A 50 -7.71 4.68 -6.40
CA TRP A 50 -8.92 4.90 -5.61
C TRP A 50 -9.64 3.59 -5.25
N HIS A 51 -9.81 2.66 -6.20
CA HIS A 51 -10.52 1.40 -5.92
C HIS A 51 -9.77 0.48 -4.95
N LEU A 52 -8.44 0.60 -4.92
CA LEU A 52 -7.56 -0.11 -4.02
C LEU A 52 -7.61 0.49 -2.61
N LEU A 53 -7.63 1.83 -2.50
CA LEU A 53 -7.49 2.54 -1.23
C LEU A 53 -8.82 2.93 -0.56
N LYS A 54 -9.90 3.14 -1.30
CA LYS A 54 -11.18 3.65 -0.76
C LYS A 54 -11.78 2.77 0.35
N LYS A 55 -11.40 1.50 0.35
CA LYS A 55 -11.84 0.47 1.29
C LYS A 55 -10.95 0.39 2.54
N HIS A 56 -9.80 1.08 2.49
CA HIS A 56 -8.75 1.09 3.51
C HIS A 56 -8.72 2.42 4.28
N LEU A 57 -9.15 3.51 3.63
CA LEU A 57 -9.26 4.82 4.25
C LEU A 57 -10.56 4.97 5.05
N ASP A 58 -10.47 5.56 6.23
CA ASP A 58 -11.66 6.00 6.97
C ASP A 58 -12.24 7.27 6.32
N LEU A 59 -13.18 7.07 5.39
CA LEU A 59 -13.81 8.16 4.64
C LEU A 59 -14.67 9.09 5.53
N SER A 60 -15.01 8.70 6.75
CA SER A 60 -15.77 9.55 7.68
C SER A 60 -14.98 10.76 8.15
N LEU A 61 -13.65 10.68 8.07
CA LEU A 61 -12.72 11.76 8.40
C LEU A 61 -12.59 12.80 7.28
N TYR A 62 -13.18 12.56 6.11
CA TYR A 62 -13.00 13.39 4.92
C TYR A 62 -14.26 14.19 4.58
N THR A 63 -14.08 15.44 4.16
CA THR A 63 -15.18 16.21 3.56
C THR A 63 -15.52 15.66 2.17
N ALA A 64 -16.73 15.96 1.68
CA ALA A 64 -17.15 15.54 0.34
C ALA A 64 -16.21 16.03 -0.78
N GLU A 65 -15.63 17.23 -0.62
CA GLU A 65 -14.61 17.76 -1.54
C GLU A 65 -13.33 16.91 -1.51
N SER A 66 -12.85 16.56 -0.32
CA SER A 66 -11.66 15.72 -0.14
C SER A 66 -11.86 14.28 -0.62
N VAL A 67 -13.06 13.70 -0.43
CA VAL A 67 -13.39 12.39 -1.03
C VAL A 67 -13.33 12.47 -2.57
N ASN A 68 -13.81 13.56 -3.15
CA ASN A 68 -13.70 13.78 -4.61
C ASN A 68 -12.26 14.03 -5.08
N ALA A 69 -11.37 14.49 -4.20
CA ALA A 69 -9.93 14.56 -4.46
C ALA A 69 -9.29 13.17 -4.38
N LEU A 70 -9.61 12.37 -3.36
CA LEU A 70 -9.15 10.98 -3.21
C LEU A 70 -9.51 10.09 -4.40
N LYS A 71 -10.68 10.31 -5.02
CA LYS A 71 -11.06 9.60 -6.25
C LYS A 71 -10.07 9.80 -7.41
N LYS A 72 -9.31 10.90 -7.38
CA LYS A 72 -8.28 11.25 -8.38
C LYS A 72 -6.89 10.80 -7.98
N SER A 73 -6.76 10.07 -6.88
CA SER A 73 -5.50 9.47 -6.46
C SER A 73 -5.03 8.44 -7.46
N VAL A 74 -3.77 8.59 -7.84
CA VAL A 74 -3.08 7.70 -8.77
C VAL A 74 -1.82 7.16 -8.13
N GLY A 75 -1.31 6.07 -8.66
CA GLY A 75 -0.08 5.49 -8.21
C GLY A 75 0.52 4.54 -9.21
N ILE A 76 1.56 3.83 -8.77
CA ILE A 76 2.27 2.83 -9.53
C ILE A 76 2.52 1.60 -8.67
N VAL A 77 2.64 0.45 -9.33
CA VAL A 77 3.24 -0.74 -8.74
C VAL A 77 4.76 -0.57 -8.80
N LEU A 78 5.40 -0.56 -7.62
CA LEU A 78 6.85 -0.49 -7.47
C LEU A 78 7.51 -1.86 -7.63
N ALA A 79 6.87 -2.92 -7.14
CA ALA A 79 7.45 -4.26 -7.15
C ALA A 79 6.42 -5.38 -6.97
N TYR A 80 6.86 -6.57 -7.38
CA TYR A 80 6.24 -7.83 -6.99
C TYR A 80 6.99 -8.38 -5.78
N VAL A 81 6.23 -8.69 -4.74
CA VAL A 81 6.72 -9.20 -3.46
C VAL A 81 6.28 -10.65 -3.32
N ASP A 82 7.15 -11.46 -2.70
CA ASP A 82 6.87 -12.85 -2.40
C ASP A 82 5.53 -13.04 -1.70
N GLY A 83 4.88 -14.17 -1.98
CA GLY A 83 3.50 -14.42 -1.55
C GLY A 83 2.43 -13.82 -2.48
N GLY A 84 2.84 -13.20 -3.60
CA GLY A 84 1.95 -12.67 -4.62
C GLY A 84 1.41 -11.27 -4.29
N TYR A 85 2.17 -10.49 -3.54
CA TYR A 85 1.80 -9.12 -3.17
C TYR A 85 2.37 -8.11 -4.17
N PHE A 86 1.66 -7.01 -4.33
CA PHE A 86 2.13 -5.84 -5.06
C PHE A 86 2.54 -4.79 -4.05
N LEU A 87 3.77 -4.29 -4.14
CA LEU A 87 4.17 -3.08 -3.45
C LEU A 87 3.78 -1.88 -4.31
N ASN A 88 2.96 -0.99 -3.75
CA ASN A 88 2.43 0.18 -4.44
C ASN A 88 2.96 1.46 -3.82
N ALA A 89 3.20 2.47 -4.66
CA ALA A 89 3.32 3.87 -4.26
C ALA A 89 2.10 4.62 -4.77
N SER A 90 1.32 5.20 -3.85
CA SER A 90 0.08 5.91 -4.16
C SER A 90 0.19 7.37 -3.76
N CYS A 91 -0.14 8.29 -4.67
CA CYS A 91 -0.19 9.71 -4.38
C CYS A 91 -1.59 10.10 -3.87
N LEU A 92 -1.67 10.51 -2.61
CA LEU A 92 -2.91 10.89 -1.94
C LEU A 92 -2.92 12.37 -1.57
N PRO A 93 -4.08 13.05 -1.59
CA PRO A 93 -4.21 14.36 -0.95
C PRO A 93 -3.88 14.28 0.54
N VAL A 94 -3.09 15.23 1.03
CA VAL A 94 -2.64 15.27 2.44
C VAL A 94 -3.77 15.67 3.38
N ASN A 95 -4.58 16.65 2.99
CA ASN A 95 -5.55 17.27 3.89
C ASN A 95 -6.94 16.63 3.77
N PRO A 96 -7.43 15.94 4.80
CA PRO A 96 -8.76 15.31 4.77
C PRO A 96 -9.91 16.32 4.82
N ASN A 97 -9.67 17.53 5.34
CA ASN A 97 -10.70 18.54 5.55
C ASN A 97 -10.81 19.55 4.41
N ARG A 98 -9.76 19.72 3.61
CA ARG A 98 -9.72 20.72 2.55
C ARG A 98 -8.86 20.25 1.38
N ALA A 99 -9.50 19.86 0.28
CA ALA A 99 -8.78 19.52 -0.94
C ALA A 99 -8.09 20.75 -1.55
N HIS A 100 -6.87 20.56 -2.06
CA HIS A 100 -6.22 21.59 -2.86
C HIS A 100 -6.97 21.81 -4.20
N PRO A 101 -7.11 23.05 -4.72
CA PRO A 101 -7.84 23.31 -5.96
C PRO A 101 -7.33 22.54 -7.20
N MET A 102 -6.07 22.08 -7.21
CA MET A 102 -5.53 21.24 -8.28
C MET A 102 -6.38 19.98 -8.53
N PHE A 103 -7.01 19.44 -7.47
CA PHE A 103 -7.86 18.26 -7.55
C PHE A 103 -9.20 18.52 -8.23
N ARG A 104 -9.49 19.75 -8.69
CA ARG A 104 -10.67 20.02 -9.52
C ARG A 104 -10.49 19.52 -10.95
N ILE A 105 -9.24 19.43 -11.42
CA ILE A 105 -8.90 18.99 -12.78
C ILE A 105 -8.07 17.71 -12.66
N GLU A 106 -8.63 16.58 -13.09
CA GLU A 106 -7.97 15.26 -12.97
C GLU A 106 -6.59 15.22 -13.63
N MET A 107 -6.46 15.83 -14.81
CA MET A 107 -5.18 15.93 -15.51
C MET A 107 -4.10 16.65 -14.68
N MET A 108 -4.48 17.67 -13.90
CA MET A 108 -3.55 18.43 -13.06
C MET A 108 -3.11 17.60 -11.85
N ALA A 109 -4.06 16.95 -11.17
CA ALA A 109 -3.74 16.03 -10.08
C ALA A 109 -2.83 14.89 -10.54
N LYS A 110 -3.12 14.30 -11.70
CA LYS A 110 -2.30 13.24 -12.31
C LYS A 110 -0.89 13.74 -12.67
N ALA A 111 -0.77 14.93 -13.28
CA ALA A 111 0.51 15.52 -13.62
C ALA A 111 1.37 15.79 -12.38
N HIS A 112 0.77 16.30 -11.30
CA HIS A 112 1.47 16.53 -10.03
C HIS A 112 1.97 15.23 -9.40
N ALA A 113 1.12 14.20 -9.37
CA ALA A 113 1.50 12.87 -8.87
C ALA A 113 2.66 12.26 -9.67
N ILE A 114 2.65 12.40 -11.00
CA ILE A 114 3.77 11.96 -11.86
C ILE A 114 5.05 12.71 -11.49
N GLY A 115 4.97 14.04 -11.30
CA GLY A 115 6.10 14.85 -10.84
C GLY A 115 6.68 14.34 -9.51
N LEU A 116 5.82 14.05 -8.54
CA LEU A 116 6.21 13.53 -7.23
C LEU A 116 6.88 12.15 -7.32
N LEU A 117 6.32 11.22 -8.10
CA LEU A 117 6.92 9.89 -8.30
C LEU A 117 8.25 9.95 -9.05
N ASN A 118 8.39 10.85 -10.03
CA ASN A 118 9.66 11.05 -10.72
C ASN A 118 10.71 11.70 -9.80
N ALA A 119 10.30 12.63 -8.93
CA ALA A 119 11.18 13.19 -7.91
C ALA A 119 11.68 12.09 -6.95
N LEU A 120 10.79 11.18 -6.51
CA LEU A 120 11.16 10.02 -5.68
C LEU A 120 12.24 9.17 -6.36
N PHE A 121 12.05 8.80 -7.62
CA PHE A 121 13.02 8.00 -8.35
C PHE A 121 14.33 8.73 -8.62
N HIS A 122 14.26 10.03 -8.91
CA HIS A 122 15.46 10.86 -9.06
C HIS A 122 16.28 10.92 -7.76
N HIS A 123 15.62 11.14 -6.61
CA HIS A 123 16.27 11.11 -5.31
C HIS A 123 16.88 9.74 -4.99
N PHE A 124 16.15 8.66 -5.25
CA PHE A 124 16.65 7.30 -5.04
C PHE A 124 17.89 7.01 -5.89
N CYS A 125 17.85 7.32 -7.19
CA CYS A 125 19.00 7.12 -8.08
C CYS A 125 20.19 7.99 -7.67
N ASN A 126 19.94 9.23 -7.24
CA ASN A 126 21.00 10.10 -6.76
C ASN A 126 21.63 9.57 -5.48
N ARG A 127 20.84 9.04 -4.53
CA ARG A 127 21.37 8.39 -3.34
C ARG A 127 22.25 7.20 -3.72
N LEU A 128 21.77 6.32 -4.60
CA LEU A 128 22.53 5.17 -5.09
C LEU A 128 23.87 5.56 -5.73
N ARG A 129 23.92 6.63 -6.52
CA ARG A 129 25.19 7.10 -7.13
C ARG A 129 26.18 7.69 -6.14
N ASN A 130 25.70 8.09 -4.95
CA ASN A 130 26.52 8.76 -3.92
C ASN A 130 26.78 7.87 -2.69
N VAL A 131 26.47 6.57 -2.75
CA VAL A 131 26.85 5.63 -1.69
C VAL A 131 28.37 5.46 -1.66
N PRO A 132 28.97 5.02 -0.54
CA PRO A 132 30.39 4.75 -0.46
C PRO A 132 30.86 3.76 -1.55
N PRO A 133 32.12 3.86 -2.03
CA PRO A 133 32.62 2.96 -3.08
C PRO A 133 32.45 1.47 -2.77
N ALA A 134 32.59 1.06 -1.51
CA ALA A 134 32.38 -0.33 -1.09
C ALA A 134 30.92 -0.80 -1.30
N ASP A 135 29.93 0.09 -1.13
CA ASP A 135 28.53 -0.24 -1.38
C ASP A 135 28.17 -0.22 -2.87
N LEU A 136 28.94 0.48 -3.72
CA LEU A 136 28.75 0.42 -5.19
C LEU A 136 29.09 -0.94 -5.77
N GLU A 137 29.92 -1.73 -5.08
CA GLU A 137 30.28 -3.11 -5.45
C GLU A 137 29.17 -4.13 -5.13
N ARG A 138 28.06 -3.69 -4.51
CA ARG A 138 26.90 -4.55 -4.28
C ARG A 138 26.35 -5.08 -5.61
N PRO A 139 26.11 -6.39 -5.76
CA PRO A 139 25.77 -6.96 -7.05
C PRO A 139 24.45 -6.42 -7.64
N SER A 140 23.49 -6.04 -6.80
CA SER A 140 22.24 -5.42 -7.25
C SER A 140 22.46 -4.04 -7.88
N ILE A 141 23.45 -3.29 -7.39
CA ILE A 141 23.83 -1.98 -7.93
C ILE A 141 24.63 -2.15 -9.21
N MET A 142 25.66 -2.99 -9.20
CA MET A 142 26.55 -3.20 -10.36
C MET A 142 25.80 -3.63 -11.63
N LYS A 143 24.73 -4.42 -11.48
CA LYS A 143 23.91 -4.91 -12.60
C LYS A 143 22.90 -3.89 -13.11
N THR A 144 22.78 -2.75 -12.45
CA THR A 144 21.74 -1.75 -12.74
C THR A 144 22.35 -0.53 -13.39
N ASN A 145 21.82 -0.14 -14.55
CA ASN A 145 22.20 1.12 -15.17
C ASN A 145 21.56 2.29 -14.38
N LEU A 146 22.32 2.87 -13.46
CA LEU A 146 21.85 3.98 -12.62
C LEU A 146 21.54 5.26 -13.42
N SER A 147 21.98 5.39 -14.67
CA SER A 147 21.72 6.57 -15.50
C SER A 147 20.28 6.61 -16.01
N ASN A 148 19.65 5.44 -16.20
CA ASN A 148 18.24 5.31 -16.60
C ASN A 148 17.70 3.95 -16.16
N PRO A 149 17.48 3.72 -14.86
CA PRO A 149 17.09 2.42 -14.39
C PRO A 149 15.60 2.23 -14.67
N GLY A 150 15.24 1.52 -15.75
CA GLY A 150 13.85 1.13 -15.98
C GLY A 150 13.36 0.15 -14.89
N ARG A 151 14.23 -0.80 -14.55
CA ARG A 151 14.02 -1.86 -13.56
C ARG A 151 15.36 -2.19 -12.90
N MET A 152 15.36 -2.28 -11.58
CA MET A 152 16.50 -2.73 -10.78
C MET A 152 16.28 -4.17 -10.33
N ASN A 153 17.28 -5.04 -10.52
CA ASN A 153 17.25 -6.39 -9.94
C ASN A 153 17.72 -6.29 -8.49
N ILE A 154 16.99 -6.91 -7.57
CA ILE A 154 17.27 -6.85 -6.15
C ILE A 154 17.64 -8.26 -5.69
N LEU A 155 18.88 -8.43 -5.25
CA LEU A 155 19.31 -9.65 -4.58
C LEU A 155 18.93 -9.59 -3.11
N HIS A 156 18.69 -10.76 -2.52
CA HIS A 156 18.24 -10.89 -1.14
C HIS A 156 19.20 -10.20 -0.15
N GLU A 157 20.52 -10.35 -0.35
CA GLU A 157 21.57 -9.75 0.49
C GLU A 157 21.63 -8.22 0.45
N ASP A 158 21.08 -7.61 -0.61
CA ASP A 158 21.08 -6.15 -0.81
C ASP A 158 19.71 -5.51 -0.53
N GLN A 159 18.66 -6.31 -0.31
CA GLN A 159 17.29 -5.82 -0.21
C GLN A 159 17.15 -4.78 0.91
N GLU A 160 17.61 -5.08 2.12
CA GLU A 160 17.49 -4.18 3.26
C GLU A 160 18.17 -2.82 2.99
N PHE A 161 19.39 -2.86 2.43
CA PHE A 161 20.15 -1.67 2.08
C PHE A 161 19.40 -0.80 1.06
N LEU A 162 18.89 -1.42 -0.01
CA LEU A 162 18.21 -0.70 -1.09
C LEU A 162 16.86 -0.14 -0.64
N LEU A 163 16.10 -0.90 0.17
CA LEU A 163 14.82 -0.43 0.72
C LEU A 163 15.02 0.72 1.71
N LYS A 164 16.12 0.72 2.49
CA LYS A 164 16.49 1.85 3.34
C LYS A 164 16.75 3.13 2.52
N LEU A 165 17.57 3.04 1.48
CA LEU A 165 17.84 4.20 0.60
C LEU A 165 16.57 4.69 -0.12
N PHE A 166 15.69 3.77 -0.50
CA PHE A 166 14.41 4.11 -1.11
C PHE A 166 13.51 4.82 -0.10
N GLN A 167 13.42 4.33 1.13
CA GLN A 167 12.66 4.94 2.22
C GLN A 167 13.12 6.38 2.49
N GLU A 168 14.43 6.62 2.58
CA GLU A 168 14.98 7.97 2.76
C GLU A 168 14.61 8.92 1.60
N SER A 169 14.44 8.38 0.39
CA SER A 169 14.00 9.14 -0.78
C SER A 169 12.51 9.47 -0.72
N VAL A 170 11.68 8.55 -0.22
CA VAL A 170 10.26 8.82 0.06
C VAL A 170 10.12 9.94 1.09
N GLU A 171 10.87 9.87 2.19
CA GLU A 171 10.86 10.90 3.25
C GLU A 171 11.30 12.28 2.72
N THR A 172 12.26 12.30 1.80
CA THR A 172 12.73 13.55 1.18
C THR A 172 11.62 14.22 0.34
N VAL A 173 10.82 13.41 -0.36
CA VAL A 173 9.79 13.89 -1.30
C VAL A 173 8.43 14.11 -0.63
N ASN A 174 8.14 13.40 0.46
CA ASN A 174 6.93 13.54 1.27
C ASN A 174 6.91 14.80 2.15
N CYS A 175 7.47 15.90 1.66
CA CYS A 175 7.35 17.24 2.25
C CYS A 175 6.35 18.14 1.48
N ASP A 176 5.75 17.64 0.42
CA ASP A 176 4.72 18.33 -0.36
C ASP A 176 3.45 18.55 0.48
N VAL A 177 2.90 19.76 0.38
CA VAL A 177 1.76 20.21 1.21
C VAL A 177 0.40 19.74 0.70
N ASP A 178 0.35 19.31 -0.56
CA ASP A 178 -0.89 18.98 -1.27
C ASP A 178 -1.05 17.48 -1.47
N MET A 179 0.05 16.77 -1.75
CA MET A 179 0.09 15.32 -1.97
C MET A 179 1.19 14.63 -1.15
N CYS A 180 0.90 13.43 -0.67
CA CYS A 180 1.91 12.53 -0.10
C CYS A 180 1.94 11.19 -0.84
N ILE A 181 3.08 10.51 -0.79
CA ILE A 181 3.24 9.13 -1.23
C ILE A 181 2.96 8.19 -0.06
N VAL A 182 1.93 7.36 -0.22
CA VAL A 182 1.61 6.25 0.70
C VAL A 182 2.07 4.94 0.09
N LEU A 183 2.80 4.17 0.89
CA LEU A 183 3.34 2.86 0.52
C LEU A 183 2.42 1.76 1.06
N SER A 184 2.03 0.82 0.21
CA SER A 184 1.15 -0.28 0.63
C SER A 184 1.47 -1.58 -0.07
N LEU A 185 1.27 -2.70 0.63
CA LEU A 185 1.22 -4.03 0.04
C LEU A 185 -0.22 -4.40 -0.23
N THR A 186 -0.50 -4.93 -1.42
CA THR A 186 -1.84 -5.40 -1.77
C THR A 186 -1.82 -6.75 -2.42
N LYS A 187 -2.85 -7.54 -2.13
CA LYS A 187 -3.11 -8.81 -2.80
C LYS A 187 -4.62 -8.98 -2.93
N PHE A 188 -5.11 -9.15 -4.16
CA PHE A 188 -6.54 -9.29 -4.47
C PHE A 188 -6.78 -10.51 -5.37
N GLY A 189 -7.99 -11.09 -5.29
CA GLY A 189 -8.47 -12.12 -6.20
C GLY A 189 -7.90 -13.51 -5.99
N GLN A 190 -7.19 -13.77 -4.88
CA GLN A 190 -6.75 -15.12 -4.54
C GLN A 190 -7.64 -15.73 -3.46
N LYS A 191 -8.32 -16.82 -3.84
CA LYS A 191 -8.88 -17.78 -2.90
C LYS A 191 -7.74 -18.61 -2.33
N ASP A 192 -6.99 -18.03 -1.40
CA ASP A 192 -5.95 -18.74 -0.66
C ASP A 192 -6.54 -19.21 0.68
N ASP A 193 -6.56 -20.52 0.89
CA ASP A 193 -7.05 -21.16 2.11
C ASP A 193 -5.97 -21.23 3.20
N ARG A 194 -4.73 -20.84 2.88
CA ARG A 194 -3.63 -20.82 3.83
C ARG A 194 -3.78 -19.69 4.84
N ARG A 195 -3.32 -19.95 6.06
CA ARG A 195 -3.26 -18.95 7.12
C ARG A 195 -2.39 -17.78 6.65
N PHE A 196 -2.98 -16.58 6.64
CA PHE A 196 -2.24 -15.36 6.45
C PHE A 196 -1.37 -15.08 7.67
N ASP A 197 -0.06 -14.90 7.46
CA ASP A 197 0.89 -14.50 8.49
C ASP A 197 1.62 -13.23 8.10
N LEU A 198 1.13 -12.09 8.59
CA LEU A 198 1.71 -10.77 8.37
C LEU A 198 3.20 -10.70 8.75
N SER A 199 3.63 -11.47 9.76
CA SER A 199 5.00 -11.41 10.28
C SER A 199 6.04 -11.95 9.30
N THR A 200 5.60 -12.76 8.33
CA THR A 200 6.44 -13.25 7.22
C THR A 200 6.63 -12.19 6.14
N LEU A 201 5.71 -11.22 6.03
CA LEU A 201 5.76 -10.18 5.02
C LEU A 201 6.53 -8.96 5.49
N VAL A 202 6.27 -8.51 6.71
CA VAL A 202 6.75 -7.23 7.24
C VAL A 202 7.09 -7.33 8.72
N ASP A 203 7.94 -6.42 9.18
CA ASP A 203 7.99 -6.10 10.61
C ASP A 203 6.71 -5.39 11.03
N LYS A 204 6.04 -5.93 12.06
CA LYS A 204 4.76 -5.41 12.57
C LYS A 204 4.88 -3.96 13.04
N ALA A 205 6.05 -3.55 13.54
CA ALA A 205 6.29 -2.18 13.98
C ALA A 205 6.22 -1.16 12.82
N GLY A 206 6.45 -1.61 11.57
CA GLY A 206 6.36 -0.78 10.37
C GLY A 206 5.00 -0.80 9.69
N VAL A 207 3.97 -1.40 10.30
CA VAL A 207 2.61 -1.46 9.76
C VAL A 207 1.77 -0.36 10.37
N VAL A 208 1.21 0.50 9.52
CA VAL A 208 0.28 1.56 9.95
C VAL A 208 -1.11 1.00 10.14
N SER A 209 -1.60 0.26 9.14
CA SER A 209 -2.95 -0.29 9.15
C SER A 209 -3.06 -1.53 8.25
N VAL A 210 -4.04 -2.39 8.55
CA VAL A 210 -4.36 -3.58 7.74
C VAL A 210 -5.87 -3.64 7.51
N SER A 211 -6.27 -3.76 6.26
CA SER A 211 -7.67 -4.01 5.88
C SER A 211 -7.79 -5.31 5.13
N TYR A 212 -8.76 -6.12 5.56
CA TYR A 212 -9.16 -7.34 4.87
C TYR A 212 -10.44 -7.10 4.10
N HIS A 213 -10.45 -7.55 2.86
CA HIS A 213 -11.59 -7.44 1.96
C HIS A 213 -12.26 -8.80 1.92
N ALA A 214 -13.51 -8.86 2.33
CA ALA A 214 -14.33 -10.06 2.33
C ALA A 214 -15.51 -9.89 1.38
N ALA A 215 -15.75 -10.89 0.53
CA ALA A 215 -17.05 -11.09 -0.09
C ALA A 215 -17.91 -11.97 0.80
N ASP A 216 -19.14 -11.52 1.06
CA ASP A 216 -20.23 -12.37 1.51
C ASP A 216 -21.18 -12.58 0.33
N VAL A 217 -21.84 -13.73 0.28
CA VAL A 217 -22.85 -14.11 -0.70
C VAL A 217 -24.10 -13.19 -0.62
N LYS A 218 -24.25 -12.37 0.44
CA LYS A 218 -25.37 -11.42 0.58
C LYS A 218 -25.02 -10.00 1.04
N THR A 219 -23.81 -9.67 1.53
CA THR A 219 -23.47 -8.30 2.01
C THR A 219 -21.97 -8.07 2.13
N GLN A 220 -21.37 -7.04 1.51
CA GLN A 220 -19.95 -6.73 1.76
C GLN A 220 -19.76 -6.26 3.21
N VAL A 221 -19.10 -7.06 4.05
CA VAL A 221 -18.76 -6.74 5.45
C VAL A 221 -17.30 -6.28 5.52
N TRP A 222 -17.06 -5.22 6.29
CA TRP A 222 -15.77 -4.57 6.46
C TRP A 222 -15.19 -4.92 7.82
N ILE A 223 -13.95 -5.37 7.85
CA ILE A 223 -13.25 -5.59 9.11
C ILE A 223 -11.88 -4.92 9.06
N CYS A 224 -11.75 -3.80 9.78
CA CYS A 224 -10.48 -3.13 10.03
C CYS A 224 -9.95 -3.63 11.37
N PHE A 225 -8.76 -4.23 11.38
CA PHE A 225 -8.14 -4.73 12.60
C PHE A 225 -6.92 -3.87 12.95
N GLY A 226 -6.97 -3.21 14.10
CA GLY A 226 -5.80 -2.67 14.79
C GLY A 226 -5.11 -3.76 15.58
N GLN A 227 -4.18 -4.47 14.94
CA GLN A 227 -3.26 -5.49 15.48
C GLN A 227 -3.85 -6.90 15.78
N GLU A 228 -3.13 -7.89 15.24
CA GLU A 228 -3.29 -9.36 15.32
C GLU A 228 -4.65 -9.98 14.98
N VAL A 229 -4.70 -10.67 13.83
CA VAL A 229 -5.76 -11.62 13.50
C VAL A 229 -5.16 -13.03 13.54
N ASP A 230 -5.57 -13.82 14.54
CA ASP A 230 -5.45 -15.26 14.43
C ASP A 230 -6.58 -15.76 13.54
N CYS A 231 -6.30 -16.08 12.27
CA CYS A 231 -7.31 -16.56 11.33
C CYS A 231 -8.07 -17.81 11.83
N LYS A 232 -7.54 -18.55 12.83
CA LYS A 232 -8.27 -19.66 13.47
C LYS A 232 -9.34 -19.19 14.46
N ARG A 233 -9.32 -17.92 14.90
CA ARG A 233 -10.26 -17.30 15.86
C ARG A 233 -11.25 -16.32 15.25
N LEU A 234 -11.43 -16.28 13.92
CA LEU A 234 -12.57 -15.59 13.28
C LEU A 234 -13.93 -16.26 13.58
N TRP A 235 -13.96 -17.26 14.47
CA TRP A 235 -15.15 -17.96 14.96
C TRP A 235 -15.77 -17.34 16.23
N GLY A 236 -15.32 -16.16 16.66
CA GLY A 236 -15.86 -15.46 17.82
C GLY A 236 -15.59 -13.96 17.77
N HIS A 237 -16.68 -13.19 17.92
CA HIS A 237 -16.79 -11.73 18.01
C HIS A 237 -15.83 -10.87 17.18
N VAL A 238 -16.38 -10.29 16.11
CA VAL A 238 -15.82 -9.15 15.40
C VAL A 238 -16.75 -7.95 15.62
N GLU A 239 -16.24 -6.86 16.19
CA GLU A 239 -16.91 -5.56 16.12
C GLU A 239 -16.79 -5.05 14.68
N CYS A 240 -17.85 -5.25 13.90
CA CYS A 240 -17.94 -4.77 12.52
C CYS A 240 -18.38 -3.30 12.53
N CYS A 241 -17.58 -2.42 11.95
CA CYS A 241 -18.08 -1.13 11.47
C CYS A 241 -18.88 -1.38 10.19
N ILE A 242 -20.18 -1.66 10.33
CA ILE A 242 -21.11 -1.73 9.21
C ILE A 242 -21.39 -0.30 8.77
N LEU A 243 -20.65 0.19 7.77
CA LEU A 243 -21.05 1.42 7.07
C LEU A 243 -22.15 1.06 6.05
N PRO A 244 -23.36 1.62 6.17
CA PRO A 244 -24.38 1.43 5.13
C PRO A 244 -23.87 2.04 3.81
N ILE A 245 -23.91 1.23 2.76
CA ILE A 245 -23.68 1.70 1.39
C ILE A 245 -25.01 2.35 0.93
N PRO A 246 -25.01 3.60 0.46
CA PRO A 246 -26.19 4.21 -0.17
C PRO A 246 -26.53 3.58 -1.52
#